data_AF-A0A7Z2PQG7-F1
#
_entry.id   AF-A0A7Z2PQG7-F1
#
_cell.length_a   1.000
_cell.length_b   1.000
_cell.length_c   1.000
_cell.angle_alpha   90.00
_cell.angle_beta   90.00
_cell.angle_gamma   90.00
#
_symmetry.space_group_name_H-M   'P 1'
#
loop_
_entity.id
_entity.type
_entity.pdbx_description
1 polymer ?
#
loop_
_entity_poly.entity_id
_entity_poly.type
_entity_poly.pdbx_seq_one_letter_code
_entity_poly.pdbx_strand_id
1 'polypeptide(L)' 'MPIEPPEIPPATPGQPTEPPREAPPGSPRPEVPPPLREPGQPPQPQELPGKMPDELPVRGPNGPRTPNPATDPGAG' A
#
# COMPACT_ATOMS: atom_id res chain seq x y z
N MET A 1 -26.27 86.79 -17.22
CA MET A 1 -25.43 85.62 -17.53
C MET A 1 -26.16 84.39 -17.07
N PRO A 2 -26.45 83.39 -17.92
CA PRO A 2 -26.95 82.11 -17.44
C PRO A 2 -25.84 81.43 -16.62
N ILE A 3 -26.23 80.82 -15.49
CA ILE A 3 -25.32 80.07 -14.62
C ILE A 3 -25.34 78.63 -15.12
N GLU A 4 -24.22 78.13 -15.62
CA GLU A 4 -24.14 76.73 -16.03
C GLU A 4 -24.11 75.82 -14.80
N PRO A 5 -24.90 74.73 -14.79
CA PRO A 5 -24.90 73.80 -13.67
C PRO A 5 -23.56 73.07 -13.59
N PRO A 6 -23.05 72.80 -12.37
CA PRO A 6 -21.80 72.07 -12.19
C PRO A 6 -21.93 70.64 -12.71
N GLU A 7 -20.91 70.16 -13.42
CA GLU A 7 -20.82 68.77 -13.88
C GLU A 7 -20.60 67.82 -12.70
N ILE A 8 -21.37 66.72 -12.68
CA ILE A 8 -21.25 65.69 -11.65
C ILE A 8 -20.32 64.60 -12.19
N PRO A 9 -19.26 64.21 -11.46
CA PRO A 9 -18.36 63.16 -11.90
C PRO A 9 -19.09 61.81 -12.01
N PRO A 10 -18.62 60.90 -12.88
CA PRO A 10 -19.20 59.57 -13.00
C PRO A 10 -18.99 58.77 -11.69
N ALA A 11 -19.91 57.86 -11.40
CA ALA A 11 -19.79 56.99 -10.25
C ALA A 11 -18.55 56.09 -10.36
N THR A 12 -17.83 55.92 -9.26
CA THR A 12 -16.72 54.95 -9.18
C THR A 12 -17.31 53.53 -9.25
N PRO A 13 -16.87 52.67 -10.18
CA PRO A 13 -17.26 51.27 -10.21
C PRO A 13 -16.89 50.57 -8.90
N GLY A 14 -17.74 49.67 -8.41
CA GLY A 14 -17.43 48.87 -7.22
C GLY A 14 -16.23 47.95 -7.44
N GLN A 15 -15.54 47.58 -6.36
CA GLN A 15 -14.53 46.51 -6.42
C GLN A 15 -15.22 45.14 -6.34
N PRO A 16 -14.95 44.23 -7.28
CA PRO A 16 -15.44 42.86 -7.19
C PRO A 16 -14.79 42.17 -5.99
N THR A 17 -15.60 41.59 -5.11
CA THR A 17 -15.13 40.69 -4.05
C THR A 17 -14.92 39.29 -4.60
N GLU A 18 -13.82 38.63 -4.18
CA GLU A 18 -13.62 37.21 -4.43
C GLU A 18 -14.72 36.40 -3.74
N PRO A 19 -15.24 35.32 -4.37
CA PRO A 19 -16.15 34.42 -3.70
C PRO A 19 -15.47 33.75 -2.49
N PRO A 20 -16.23 33.34 -1.46
CA PRO A 20 -15.68 32.54 -0.37
C PRO A 20 -15.05 31.25 -0.89
N ARG A 21 -13.94 30.83 -0.27
CA ARG A 21 -13.34 29.52 -0.57
C ARG A 21 -14.27 28.41 -0.14
N GLU A 22 -14.47 27.43 -1.03
CA GLU A 22 -15.19 26.22 -0.68
C GLU A 22 -14.43 25.42 0.37
N ALA A 23 -15.16 24.80 1.30
CA ALA A 23 -14.57 23.86 2.23
C ALA A 23 -14.10 22.63 1.44
N PRO A 24 -12.98 21.99 1.82
CA PRO A 24 -12.58 20.74 1.20
C PRO A 24 -13.72 19.72 1.34
N PRO A 25 -13.89 18.81 0.37
CA PRO A 25 -14.76 17.65 0.56
C PRO A 25 -14.40 17.00 1.89
N GLY A 26 -15.39 16.71 2.73
CA GLY A 26 -15.16 15.98 3.99
C GLY A 26 -14.51 14.62 3.71
N SER A 27 -14.04 13.91 4.74
CA SER A 27 -13.47 12.57 4.56
C SER A 27 -14.52 11.62 3.97
N PRO A 28 -14.45 11.27 2.67
CA PRO A 28 -15.43 10.38 2.09
C PRO A 28 -15.22 9.01 2.71
N ARG A 29 -16.29 8.39 3.21
CA ARG A 29 -16.28 6.98 3.59
C ARG A 29 -16.66 6.18 2.34
N PRO A 30 -15.75 5.42 1.73
CA PRO A 30 -16.12 4.56 0.61
C PRO A 30 -17.12 3.51 1.09
N GLU A 31 -18.21 3.32 0.35
CA GLU A 31 -19.17 2.25 0.64
C GLU A 31 -18.58 0.86 0.36
N VAL A 32 -17.52 0.81 -0.45
CA VAL A 32 -16.83 -0.41 -0.82
C VAL A 32 -15.66 -0.62 0.14
N PRO A 33 -15.55 -1.79 0.79
CA PRO A 33 -14.42 -2.10 1.65
C PRO A 33 -13.11 -2.12 0.84
N PRO A 34 -11.96 -1.87 1.49
CA PRO A 34 -10.67 -2.01 0.84
C PRO A 34 -10.47 -3.41 0.24
N PRO A 35 -9.67 -3.53 -0.84
CA PRO A 35 -9.35 -4.82 -1.42
C PRO A 35 -8.62 -5.71 -0.40
N LEU A 36 -8.90 -7.01 -0.41
CA LEU A 36 -8.24 -7.99 0.46
C LEU A 36 -6.74 -8.15 0.17
N ARG A 37 -6.30 -7.75 -1.04
CA ARG A 37 -4.92 -7.89 -1.50
C ARG A 37 -4.50 -6.62 -2.22
N GLU A 38 -3.27 -6.20 -1.99
CA GLU A 38 -2.70 -5.03 -2.65
C GLU A 38 -2.53 -5.29 -4.15
N PRO A 39 -2.93 -4.34 -5.01
CA PRO A 39 -2.64 -4.43 -6.44
C PRO A 39 -1.13 -4.57 -6.70
N GLY A 40 -0.75 -5.53 -7.53
CA GLY A 40 0.65 -5.78 -7.86
C GLY A 40 1.41 -6.67 -6.88
N GLN A 41 0.80 -7.08 -5.76
CA GLN A 41 1.41 -8.09 -4.89
C GLN A 41 1.40 -9.46 -5.58
N PRO A 42 2.53 -10.19 -5.62
CA PRO A 42 2.57 -11.52 -6.20
C PRO A 42 1.69 -12.50 -5.39
N PRO A 43 1.13 -13.54 -6.03
CA PRO A 43 0.40 -14.58 -5.31
C PRO A 43 1.33 -15.26 -4.30
N GLN A 44 0.84 -15.42 -3.07
CA GLN A 44 1.54 -16.21 -2.06
C GLN A 44 1.46 -17.70 -2.44
N PRO A 45 2.56 -18.46 -2.33
CA PRO A 45 2.54 -19.90 -2.59
C PRO A 45 1.59 -20.59 -1.61
N GLN A 46 0.87 -21.60 -2.10
CA GLN A 46 0.15 -22.51 -1.21
C GLN A 46 1.14 -23.52 -0.64
N GLU A 47 1.20 -23.61 0.69
CA GLU A 47 1.87 -24.72 1.38
C GLU A 47 1.21 -26.03 0.93
N LEU A 48 2.02 -26.93 0.38
CA LEU A 48 1.55 -28.27 0.06
C LEU A 48 1.42 -29.07 1.35
N PRO A 49 0.47 -30.01 1.44
CA PRO A 49 0.44 -30.96 2.54
C PRO A 49 1.83 -31.58 2.74
N GLY A 50 2.28 -31.65 3.99
CA GLY A 50 3.56 -32.25 4.35
C GLY A 50 3.59 -33.71 3.92
N LYS A 51 4.26 -34.00 2.81
CA LYS A 51 4.56 -35.37 2.38
C LYS A 51 5.73 -35.87 3.21
N MET A 52 5.44 -36.60 4.29
CA MET A 52 6.46 -37.44 4.88
C MET A 52 6.77 -38.57 3.89
N PRO A 53 8.05 -38.87 3.61
CA PRO A 53 8.39 -40.07 2.87
C PRO A 53 7.79 -41.29 3.56
N ASP A 54 7.18 -42.19 2.79
CA ASP A 54 6.67 -43.47 3.31
C ASP A 54 7.79 -44.35 3.85
N GLU A 55 9.02 -44.13 3.37
CA GLU A 55 10.20 -44.92 3.72
C GLU A 55 11.21 -44.07 4.48
N LEU A 56 11.73 -44.63 5.57
CA LEU A 56 12.92 -44.09 6.22
C LEU A 56 14.12 -44.24 5.28
N PRO A 57 15.07 -43.29 5.26
CA PRO A 57 16.33 -43.48 4.53
C PRO A 57 17.06 -44.73 5.05
N VAL A 58 16.95 -45.85 4.34
CA VAL A 58 17.71 -47.04 4.68
C VAL A 58 19.12 -46.84 4.16
N ARG A 59 20.11 -46.90 5.06
CA ARG A 59 21.52 -46.99 4.66
C ARG A 59 21.66 -48.30 3.88
N GLY A 60 21.78 -48.19 2.55
CA GLY A 60 21.98 -49.33 1.67
C GLY A 60 23.25 -50.11 2.03
N PRO A 61 23.40 -51.36 1.54
CA PRO A 61 24.51 -52.24 1.89
C PRO A 61 25.91 -51.66 1.57
N ASN A 62 25.99 -50.72 0.62
CA ASN A 62 27.22 -50.01 0.23
C ASN A 62 27.29 -48.56 0.77
N GLY A 63 26.48 -48.22 1.78
CA GLY A 63 26.52 -46.90 2.39
C GLY A 63 27.91 -46.58 3.00
N PRO A 64 28.29 -45.29 3.12
CA PRO A 64 29.54 -44.91 3.76
C PRO A 64 29.63 -45.57 5.14
N ARG A 65 30.68 -46.38 5.35
CA ARG A 65 30.92 -47.07 6.62
C ARG A 65 31.44 -46.14 7.71
N THR A 66 31.96 -44.98 7.30
CA THR A 66 32.41 -43.92 8.19
C THR A 66 31.19 -43.18 8.75
N PRO A 67 31.00 -43.13 10.08
CA PRO A 67 30.07 -42.22 10.71
C PRO A 67 30.36 -40.78 10.27
N ASN A 68 29.33 -39.94 10.18
CA ASN A 68 29.55 -38.52 9.95
C ASN A 68 30.22 -37.94 11.22
N PRO A 69 31.42 -37.30 11.10
CA PRO A 69 32.12 -36.73 12.26
C PRO A 69 31.27 -35.73 13.04
N ALA A 70 30.35 -35.02 12.38
CA ALA A 70 29.45 -34.06 13.02
C ALA A 70 28.39 -34.70 13.93
N THR A 71 28.19 -36.01 13.83
CA THR A 71 27.18 -36.77 14.60
C THR A 71 27.80 -37.91 15.42
N ASP A 72 29.12 -38.03 15.42
CA ASP A 72 29.84 -39.06 16.18
C ASP A 72 29.99 -38.62 17.64
N PRO A 73 29.42 -39.35 18.63
CA PRO A 73 29.58 -39.03 20.05
C PRO A 73 31.02 -39.19 20.56
N GLY A 74 31.92 -39.78 19.78
CA GLY A 74 33.34 -39.92 20.12
C GLY A 74 34.26 -38.85 19.52
N ALA A 75 33.74 -37.89 18.75
CA ALA A 75 34.52 -36.79 18.21
C ALA A 75 34.55 -35.61 19.20
N GLY A 76 35.23 -35.82 20.33
CA GLY A 76 35.59 -34.80 21.31
C GLY A 76 37.10 -34.71 21.45
#